data_AF-A0A7Y9WIB0-F1
#
_entry.id   AF-A0A7Y9WIB0-F1
#
_cell.length_a   1.000
_cell.length_b   1.000
_cell.length_c   1.000
_cell.angle_alpha   90.00
_cell.angle_beta   90.00
_cell.angle_gamma   90.00
#
_symmetry.space_group_name_H-M   'P 1'
#
loop_
_entity.id
_entity.type
_entity.pdbx_description
1 polymer ?
#
loop_
_entity_poly.entity_id
_entity_poly.type
_entity_poly.pdbx_seq_one_letter_code
_entity_poly.pdbx_strand_id
1 'polypeptide(L)'
;MDESIILINVQKDLLKQIKMIYHRSMNLRSYFQTTKPAEREAFADAVEASVDYLYLCSRGTRKPGNALCKRIVAHDSRFTLAELRPDIWGNGFDSIAASDDVQPPVGDLPKEDQE
;
A
#
# COMPACT_ATOMS: atom_id res chain seq x y z
N MET A 1 -25.22 27.74 1.78
CA MET A 1 -24.30 26.59 1.55
C MET A 1 -24.64 26.03 0.19
N ASP A 2 -23.64 25.79 -0.63
CA ASP A 2 -23.82 25.40 -2.02
C ASP A 2 -24.15 23.90 -2.09
N GLU A 3 -25.35 23.54 -2.54
CA GLU A 3 -25.82 22.15 -2.62
C GLU A 3 -24.90 21.28 -3.50
N SER A 4 -24.24 21.91 -4.48
CA SER A 4 -23.21 21.31 -5.34
C SER A 4 -22.02 20.77 -4.52
N ILE A 5 -21.59 21.51 -3.51
CA ILE A 5 -20.43 21.14 -2.66
C ILE A 5 -20.79 19.92 -1.80
N ILE A 6 -22.03 19.86 -1.31
CA ILE A 6 -22.52 18.73 -0.50
C ILE A 6 -22.53 17.46 -1.35
N LEU A 7 -23.08 17.52 -2.56
CA LEU A 7 -23.16 16.38 -3.47
C LEU A 7 -21.78 15.84 -3.86
N ILE A 8 -20.82 16.73 -4.14
CA ILE A 8 -19.43 16.36 -4.46
C ILE A 8 -18.77 15.66 -3.26
N ASN A 9 -18.99 16.14 -2.04
CA ASN A 9 -18.41 15.53 -0.84
C ASN A 9 -19.00 14.14 -0.58
N VAL A 10 -20.31 13.96 -0.77
CA VAL A 10 -20.98 12.66 -0.65
C VAL A 10 -20.46 11.67 -1.70
N GLN A 11 -20.30 12.09 -2.96
CA GLN A 11 -19.75 11.25 -4.01
C GLN A 11 -18.29 10.84 -3.73
N LYS A 12 -17.47 11.75 -3.20
CA LYS A 12 -16.08 11.45 -2.81
C LYS A 12 -16.04 10.43 -1.66
N ASP A 13 -16.91 10.56 -0.67
CA ASP A 13 -16.98 9.61 0.44
C ASP A 13 -17.43 8.22 -0.05
N LEU A 14 -18.44 8.18 -0.91
CA LEU A 14 -18.93 6.94 -1.50
C LEU A 14 -17.86 6.23 -2.35
N LEU A 15 -17.14 6.97 -3.20
CA LEU A 15 -16.03 6.43 -3.98
C LEU A 15 -14.90 5.91 -3.09
N LYS A 16 -14.65 6.58 -1.96
CA LYS A 16 -13.67 6.13 -0.97
C LYS A 16 -14.11 4.82 -0.30
N GLN A 17 -15.38 4.71 0.07
CA GLN A 17 -15.96 3.47 0.63
C GLN A 17 -15.92 2.32 -0.38
N ILE A 18 -16.35 2.55 -1.63
CA ILE A 18 -16.29 1.56 -2.71
C ILE A 18 -14.84 1.12 -2.95
N LYS A 19 -13.90 2.06 -2.98
CA LYS A 19 -12.48 1.72 -3.12
C LYS A 19 -11.96 0.89 -1.95
N MET A 20 -12.42 1.13 -0.72
CA MET A 20 -12.11 0.27 0.43
C MET A 20 -12.74 -1.13 0.35
N ILE A 21 -13.89 -1.28 -0.33
CA ILE A 21 -14.54 -2.58 -0.56
C ILE A 21 -13.81 -3.36 -1.66
N TYR A 22 -13.35 -2.68 -2.72
CA TYR A 22 -12.71 -3.32 -3.89
C TYR A 22 -11.19 -3.44 -3.81
N HIS A 23 -10.48 -2.61 -3.02
CA HIS A 23 -9.12 -2.94 -2.57
C HIS A 23 -9.24 -3.87 -1.37
N ARG A 24 -9.15 -5.17 -1.66
CA ARG A 24 -9.30 -6.26 -0.69
C ARG A 24 -8.30 -6.22 0.47
N SER A 25 -7.30 -5.34 0.44
CA SER A 25 -6.29 -5.18 1.49
C SER A 25 -6.08 -3.70 1.89
N MET A 26 -6.03 -3.45 3.20
CA MET A 26 -5.66 -2.18 3.81
C MET A 26 -4.16 -2.19 4.14
N ASN A 27 -3.47 -1.07 3.89
CA ASN A 27 -2.09 -0.86 4.34
C ASN A 27 -1.99 0.38 5.24
N LEU A 28 -0.87 0.50 5.97
CA LEU A 28 -0.68 1.57 6.95
C LEU A 28 -0.69 2.97 6.31
N ARG A 29 -0.25 3.11 5.06
CA ARG A 29 -0.29 4.40 4.35
C ARG A 29 -1.73 4.85 4.13
N SER A 30 -2.57 3.98 3.57
CA SER A 30 -3.98 4.26 3.35
C SER A 30 -4.72 4.47 4.66
N TYR A 31 -4.42 3.69 5.69
CA TYR A 31 -4.98 3.89 7.02
C TYR A 31 -4.71 5.31 7.53
N PHE A 32 -3.45 5.75 7.58
CA PHE A 32 -3.09 7.09 8.05
C PHE A 32 -3.62 8.23 7.17
N GLN A 33 -3.84 8.01 5.87
CA GLN A 33 -4.45 9.02 5.00
C GLN A 33 -5.96 9.16 5.21
N THR A 34 -6.62 8.14 5.76
CA THR A 34 -8.07 8.06 5.82
C THR A 34 -8.65 8.23 7.21
N THR A 35 -7.87 7.99 8.26
CA THR A 35 -8.30 8.09 9.66
C THR A 35 -7.89 9.40 10.32
N LYS A 36 -8.62 9.77 11.38
CA LYS A 36 -8.36 10.97 12.20
C LYS A 36 -7.32 10.69 13.29
N PRO A 37 -6.67 11.72 13.89
CA PRO A 37 -5.69 11.53 14.96
C PRO A 37 -6.17 10.64 16.11
N ALA A 38 -7.38 10.86 16.63
CA ALA A 38 -7.95 10.06 17.72
C ALA A 38 -8.16 8.58 17.35
N GLU A 39 -8.51 8.29 16.10
CA GLU A 39 -8.64 6.91 15.61
C GLU A 39 -7.27 6.22 15.53
N ARG A 40 -6.22 6.97 15.18
CA ARG A 40 -4.85 6.46 15.12
C ARG A 40 -4.29 6.18 16.51
N GLU A 41 -4.60 7.02 17.49
CA GLU A 41 -4.25 6.80 18.90
C GLU A 41 -4.91 5.52 19.41
N ALA A 42 -6.22 5.39 19.25
CA ALA A 42 -6.96 4.20 19.68
C ALA A 42 -6.42 2.92 19.02
N PHE A 43 -6.07 2.98 17.73
CA PHE A 43 -5.48 1.85 17.02
C PHE A 43 -4.07 1.52 17.52
N ALA A 44 -3.24 2.54 17.75
CA ALA A 44 -1.89 2.35 18.25
C ALA A 44 -1.89 1.70 19.64
N ASP A 45 -2.77 2.14 20.53
CA ASP A 45 -2.98 1.54 21.84
C ASP A 45 -3.44 0.08 21.72
N ALA A 46 -4.42 -0.21 20.86
CA ALA A 46 -4.96 -1.55 20.67
C ALA A 46 -3.93 -2.56 20.14
N VAL A 47 -2.97 -2.11 19.32
CA VAL A 47 -1.88 -2.96 18.81
C VAL A 47 -0.58 -2.79 19.62
N GLU A 48 -0.66 -2.14 20.78
CA GLU A 48 0.42 -1.83 21.72
C GLU A 48 1.68 -1.32 20.99
N ALA A 49 1.50 -0.26 20.21
CA ALA A 49 2.55 0.43 19.49
C ALA A 49 2.38 1.95 19.66
N SER A 50 3.42 2.73 19.34
CA SER A 50 3.26 4.19 19.29
C SER A 50 2.73 4.65 17.93
N VAL A 51 1.92 5.71 17.95
CA VAL A 51 1.43 6.37 16.73
C VAL A 51 2.60 6.81 15.84
N ASP A 52 3.66 7.37 16.42
CA ASP A 52 4.85 7.80 15.68
C ASP A 52 5.55 6.64 14.98
N TYR A 53 5.67 5.48 15.63
CA TYR A 53 6.29 4.32 15.01
C TYR A 53 5.43 3.78 13.86
N LEU A 54 4.11 3.72 14.05
CA LEU A 54 3.17 3.33 12.99
C LEU A 54 3.18 4.34 11.83
N TYR A 55 3.34 5.64 12.13
CA TYR A 55 3.48 6.67 11.12
C TYR A 55 4.76 6.50 10.30
N LEU A 56 5.91 6.24 10.93
CA LEU A 56 7.15 5.91 10.23
C LEU A 56 6.98 4.67 9.34
N CYS A 57 6.28 3.64 9.84
CA CYS A 57 5.94 2.46 9.05
C CYS A 57 5.07 2.80 7.84
N SER A 58 4.05 3.65 8.02
CA SER A 58 3.17 4.11 6.93
C SER A 58 3.93 4.83 5.80
N ARG A 59 5.02 5.51 6.14
CA ARG A 59 5.90 6.20 5.18
C ARG A 59 6.91 5.28 4.51
N GLY A 60 7.06 4.05 4.98
CA GLY A 60 8.07 3.10 4.53
C GLY A 60 9.48 3.39 5.06
N THR A 61 9.64 4.34 5.99
CA THR A 61 10.95 4.65 6.59
C THR A 61 11.37 3.62 7.64
N ARG A 62 10.40 2.89 8.20
CA ARG A 62 10.62 1.73 9.05
C ARG A 62 9.74 0.57 8.61
N LYS A 63 10.16 -0.64 8.93
CA LYS A 63 9.37 -1.86 8.73
C LYS A 63 8.82 -2.35 10.07
N PRO A 64 7.52 -2.66 10.17
CA PRO A 64 6.95 -3.22 11.39
C PRO A 64 7.54 -4.60 11.68
N GLY A 65 7.78 -4.91 12.95
CA GLY A 65 8.22 -6.24 13.39
C GLY A 65 7.14 -7.31 13.20
N ASN A 66 7.53 -8.58 13.14
CA ASN A 66 6.61 -9.68 12.85
C ASN A 66 5.48 -9.83 13.89
N ALA A 67 5.81 -9.65 15.17
CA ALA A 67 4.84 -9.68 16.25
C ALA A 67 3.79 -8.56 16.12
N LEU A 68 4.24 -7.34 15.79
CA LEU A 68 3.34 -6.22 15.54
C LEU A 68 2.43 -6.48 14.35
N CYS A 69 2.95 -7.04 13.25
CA CYS A 69 2.12 -7.36 12.08
C CYS A 69 0.98 -8.33 12.43
N LYS A 70 1.28 -9.35 13.23
CA LYS A 70 0.27 -10.30 13.71
C LYS A 70 -0.78 -9.64 14.60
N ARG A 71 -0.38 -8.73 15.50
CA ARG A 71 -1.32 -7.96 16.33
C ARG A 71 -2.22 -7.07 15.49
N ILE A 72 -1.66 -6.39 14.49
CA ILE A 72 -2.43 -5.54 13.57
C ILE A 72 -3.50 -6.36 12.84
N VAL A 73 -3.14 -7.50 12.25
CA VAL A 73 -4.10 -8.35 11.51
C VAL A 73 -5.14 -8.98 12.45
N ALA A 74 -4.76 -9.33 13.68
CA ALA A 74 -5.69 -9.84 14.68
C ALA A 74 -6.69 -8.78 15.16
N HIS A 75 -6.27 -7.51 15.23
CA HIS A 75 -7.12 -6.40 15.63
C HIS A 75 -8.02 -5.91 14.48
N ASP A 76 -7.49 -5.82 13.26
CA ASP A 76 -8.19 -5.31 12.08
C ASP A 76 -7.92 -6.22 10.87
N SER A 77 -8.95 -7.01 10.52
CA SER A 77 -8.90 -8.01 9.45
C SER A 77 -8.80 -7.42 8.04
N ARG A 78 -8.90 -6.09 7.89
CA ARG A 78 -8.63 -5.42 6.61
C ARG A 78 -7.15 -5.44 6.26
N PHE A 79 -6.26 -5.52 7.25
CA PHE A 79 -4.84 -5.66 7.02
C PHE A 79 -4.48 -7.10 6.69
N THR A 80 -3.45 -7.29 5.87
CA THR A 80 -2.84 -8.61 5.64
C THR A 80 -1.36 -8.56 5.94
N LEU A 81 -0.78 -9.72 6.29
CA LEU A 81 0.65 -9.83 6.55
C LEU A 81 1.49 -9.48 5.30
N ALA A 82 1.01 -9.85 4.11
CA ALA A 82 1.66 -9.56 2.84
C ALA A 82 1.76 -8.06 2.57
N GLU A 83 0.73 -7.26 2.90
CA GLU A 83 0.79 -5.80 2.76
C GLU A 83 1.72 -5.14 3.78
N LEU A 84 1.75 -5.66 5.01
CA LEU A 84 2.55 -5.07 6.09
C LEU A 84 4.04 -5.35 5.92
N ARG A 85 4.39 -6.54 5.43
CA ARG A 85 5.77 -6.99 5.19
C ARG A 85 5.82 -7.88 3.93
N PRO A 86 5.73 -7.27 2.74
CA PRO A 86 5.82 -8.01 1.47
C PRO A 86 7.18 -8.70 1.31
N ASP A 87 8.22 -8.19 1.98
CA ASP A 87 9.55 -8.80 2.00
C ASP A 87 9.62 -10.13 2.77
N ILE A 88 8.63 -10.47 3.60
CA ILE A 88 8.56 -11.74 4.33
C ILE A 88 7.40 -12.61 3.81
N TRP A 89 6.23 -12.02 3.62
CA TRP A 89 4.99 -12.73 3.30
C TRP A 89 4.42 -12.40 1.92
N GLY A 90 5.10 -11.57 1.13
CA GLY A 90 4.72 -11.32 -0.26
C GLY A 90 5.07 -12.50 -1.16
N ASN A 91 4.23 -12.77 -2.16
CA ASN A 91 4.40 -13.92 -3.04
C ASN A 91 5.50 -13.73 -4.12
N GLY A 92 6.37 -12.73 -3.99
CA GLY A 92 7.46 -12.45 -4.95
C GLY A 92 7.01 -11.94 -6.34
N PHE A 93 5.72 -11.96 -6.66
CA PHE A 93 5.19 -11.53 -7.96
C PHE A 93 5.27 -10.01 -8.20
N ASP A 94 5.23 -9.18 -7.15
CA ASP A 94 5.36 -7.72 -7.29
C ASP A 94 6.79 -7.27 -7.64
N SER A 95 7.81 -8.13 -7.47
CA SER A 95 9.20 -7.81 -7.85
C SER A 95 9.44 -7.85 -9.35
N ILE A 96 8.53 -8.39 -10.15
CA ILE A 96 8.69 -8.50 -11.61
C ILE A 96 8.26 -7.20 -12.32
N ALA A 97 7.46 -6.34 -11.69
CA ALA A 97 7.00 -5.09 -12.29
C ALA A 97 8.07 -3.96 -12.34
N ALA A 98 9.25 -4.18 -11.76
CA ALA A 98 10.36 -3.22 -11.76
C ALA A 98 11.56 -3.65 -12.61
N SER A 99 11.43 -4.70 -13.43
CA SER A 99 12.48 -5.15 -14.35
C SER A 99 11.93 -5.33 -15.76
N ASP A 100 11.44 -4.24 -16.34
CA ASP A 100 11.31 -4.11 -17.79
C ASP A 100 12.26 -3.01 -18.27
N ASP A 101 13.56 -3.28 -18.11
CA ASP A 101 14.63 -2.63 -18.91
C ASP A 101 15.25 -3.75 -19.76
N VAL A 102 14.41 -4.33 -20.61
CA VAL A 102 14.87 -5.20 -21.70
C VAL A 102 15.50 -4.26 -22.73
N GLN A 103 16.81 -4.10 -22.63
CA GLN A 103 17.62 -3.57 -23.72
C GLN A 103 17.37 -4.46 -24.95
N PRO A 104 16.86 -3.94 -26.09
CA PRO A 104 16.62 -4.77 -27.26
C PRO A 104 17.94 -5.35 -27.80
N PRO A 105 17.93 -6.56 -28.37
CA PRO A 105 19.14 -7.15 -28.93
C PRO A 105 19.64 -6.28 -30.08
N VAL A 106 20.93 -5.93 -30.05
CA VAL A 106 21.66 -5.39 -31.21
C VAL A 106 21.52 -6.42 -32.33
N GLY A 107 20.63 -6.12 -33.27
CA GLY A 107 20.60 -6.73 -34.58
C GLY A 107 21.43 -5.88 -35.51
N ASP A 108 22.58 -6.38 -35.94
CA ASP A 108 23.22 -5.91 -37.17
C ASP A 108 23.56 -7.10 -38.05
N LEU A 109 23.12 -6.97 -39.30
CA LEU A 109 22.98 -7.97 -40.35
C LEU A 109 24.32 -8.48 -40.91
N PRO A 110 24.32 -9.66 -41.58
CA PRO A 110 25.46 -10.12 -42.38
C PRO A 110 25.71 -9.19 -43.59
N LYS A 111 26.98 -8.90 -43.88
CA LYS A 111 27.43 -8.22 -45.09
C LYS A 111 27.89 -9.27 -46.11
N GLU A 112 27.04 -9.56 -47.09
CA GLU A 112 27.35 -9.99 -48.46
C GLU A 112 27.13 -8.73 -49.32
N ASP A 113 27.88 -8.28 -50.32
CA ASP A 113 28.98 -8.76 -51.17
C ASP A 113 29.69 -7.53 -51.80
N GLN A 114 30.76 -7.78 -52.58
CA GLN A 114 31.51 -6.94 -53.55
C GLN A 114 32.97 -6.77 -53.08
N GLU A 115 33.97 -7.36 -53.75
CA GLU A 115 34.30 -7.34 -55.19
C GLU A 115 34.91 -8.65 -55.71
#